data_AF-A0A085FET3-F1
#
_entry.id   AF-A0A085FET3-F1
#
_cell.length_a   1.000
_cell.length_b   1.000
_cell.length_c   1.000
_cell.angle_alpha   90.00
_cell.angle_beta   90.00
_cell.angle_gamma   90.00
#
_symmetry.space_group_name_H-M   'P 1'
#
loop_
_entity.id
_entity.type
_entity.pdbx_description
1 polymer ?
#
loop_
_entity_poly.entity_id
_entity_poly.type
_entity_poly.pdbx_seq_one_letter_code
_entity_poly.pdbx_strand_id
1 'polypeptide(L)' 'MAATATIVGINHDFRTKKSHVLLVWDDEADKRLSLPVPFGCSFEDLPAETDKAVRALSAETAALVIKPTE' A
#
# COMPACT_ATOMS: atom_id res chain seq x y z
N MET A 1 16.64 2.69 12.48
CA MET A 1 16.19 1.35 12.02
C MET A 1 15.15 1.56 10.94
N ALA A 2 15.14 0.75 9.88
CA ALA A 2 14.08 0.80 8.88
C ALA A 2 12.82 0.19 9.50
N ALA A 3 11.67 0.86 9.37
CA ALA A 3 10.40 0.27 9.77
C ALA A 3 10.05 -0.88 8.81
N THR A 4 9.58 -2.00 9.34
CA THR A 4 9.15 -3.16 8.56
C THR A 4 7.63 -3.28 8.60
N ALA A 5 7.06 -3.80 7.52
CA ALA A 5 5.63 -4.03 7.40
C ALA A 5 5.39 -5.34 6.65
N THR A 6 4.36 -6.05 7.08
CA THR A 6 3.96 -7.34 6.53
C THR A 6 2.73 -7.20 5.64
N ILE A 7 2.74 -7.88 4.49
CA ILE A 7 1.55 -8.05 3.65
C ILE A 7 0.62 -9.05 4.33
N VAL A 8 -0.54 -8.59 4.77
CA VAL A 8 -1.51 -9.42 5.50
C VAL A 8 -2.72 -9.81 4.66
N GLY A 9 -2.85 -9.25 3.45
CA GLY A 9 -3.93 -9.60 2.54
C GLY A 9 -3.90 -8.84 1.23
N ILE A 10 -4.71 -9.32 0.30
CA ILE A 10 -5.01 -8.68 -0.98
C ILE A 10 -6.52 -8.69 -1.19
N ASN A 11 -7.07 -7.55 -1.57
CA ASN A 11 -8.47 -7.40 -1.92
C ASN A 11 -8.62 -7.12 -3.41
N HIS A 12 -9.40 -7.93 -4.10
CA HIS A 12 -9.67 -7.79 -5.52
C HIS A 12 -11.04 -7.15 -5.74
N ASP A 13 -11.05 -5.93 -6.28
CA ASP A 13 -12.26 -5.33 -6.82
C ASP A 13 -12.41 -5.73 -8.30
N PHE A 14 -13.22 -6.76 -8.51
CA PHE A 14 -13.53 -7.27 -9.85
C PHE A 14 -14.39 -6.31 -10.69
N ARG A 15 -15.12 -5.38 -10.06
CA ARG A 15 -15.96 -4.42 -10.76
C ARG A 15 -15.11 -3.31 -11.39
N THR A 16 -14.15 -2.79 -10.63
CA THR A 16 -13.24 -1.75 -11.13
C THR A 16 -11.94 -2.31 -11.72
N LYS A 17 -11.75 -3.63 -11.66
CA LYS A 17 -10.51 -4.34 -12.05
C LYS A 17 -9.29 -3.73 -11.35
N LYS A 18 -9.39 -3.52 -10.04
CA LYS A 18 -8.31 -3.02 -9.19
C LYS A 18 -8.03 -4.01 -8.07
N SER A 19 -6.76 -4.12 -7.67
CA SER A 19 -6.40 -4.87 -6.47
C SER A 19 -5.80 -3.93 -5.46
N HIS A 20 -6.04 -4.18 -4.17
CA HIS A 20 -5.43 -3.43 -3.09
C HIS A 20 -4.69 -4.40 -2.17
N VAL A 21 -3.42 -4.12 -1.92
CA VAL A 21 -2.62 -4.84 -0.93
C VAL A 21 -2.80 -4.18 0.43
N LEU A 22 -2.92 -4.99 1.49
CA LEU A 22 -2.98 -4.52 2.87
C LEU A 22 -1.66 -4.81 3.58
N LEU A 23 -1.06 -3.76 4.10
CA LEU A 23 0.16 -3.75 4.90
C LEU A 23 -0.14 -3.41 6.36
N VAL A 24 0.53 -4.08 7.28
CA VAL A 24 0.52 -3.79 8.72
C VAL A 24 1.95 -3.62 9.20
N TRP A 25 2.23 -2.57 9.98
CA TRP A 25 3.55 -2.37 10.56
C TRP A 25 3.81 -3.39 11.65
N ASP A 26 5.01 -3.96 11.66
CA ASP A 26 5.33 -5.04 12.60
C ASP A 26 5.37 -4.53 14.06
N ASP A 27 5.79 -3.28 14.26
CA ASP A 27 5.89 -2.64 15.58
C ASP A 27 4.59 -1.90 16.00
N GLU A 28 3.66 -1.67 15.07
CA GLU A 28 2.46 -0.84 15.27
C GLU A 28 1.25 -1.46 14.54
N ALA A 29 0.55 -2.43 15.17
CA ALA A 29 -0.53 -3.17 14.52
C ALA A 29 -1.75 -2.32 14.09
N ASP A 30 -1.95 -1.17 14.74
CA ASP A 30 -3.01 -0.21 14.39
C ASP A 30 -2.65 0.63 13.16
N LYS A 31 -1.36 0.67 12.81
CA LYS A 31 -0.87 1.36 11.62
C LYS A 31 -1.00 0.42 10.43
N ARG A 32 -1.90 0.78 9.54
CA ARG A 32 -2.24 -0.02 8.35
C ARG A 32 -2.19 0.85 7.12
N LEU A 33 -1.82 0.24 6.01
CA LEU A 33 -1.79 0.91 4.71
C LEU A 33 -2.41 -0.01 3.66
N SER A 34 -3.35 0.54 2.91
CA SER A 34 -3.98 -0.14 1.78
C SER A 34 -3.57 0.57 0.51
N LEU A 35 -2.91 -0.12 -0.42
CA LEU A 35 -2.41 0.48 -1.65
C LEU A 35 -2.88 -0.24 -2.89
N PRO A 36 -3.19 0.50 -3.98
CA PRO A 36 -3.51 -0.12 -5.25
C PRO A 36 -2.29 -0.85 -5.81
N VAL A 37 -2.51 -2.07 -6.29
CA VAL A 37 -1.55 -2.88 -7.04
C VAL A 37 -2.21 -3.38 -8.33
N PRO A 38 -1.43 -3.77 -9.36
CA PRO A 38 -1.99 -4.30 -10.60
C PRO A 38 -2.97 -5.44 -10.37
N PHE A 39 -4.09 -5.42 -11.08
CA PHE A 39 -5.08 -6.49 -10.98
C PHE A 39 -4.57 -7.77 -11.63
N GLY A 40 -4.70 -8.90 -10.92
CA GLY A 40 -4.17 -10.19 -11.38
C GLY A 40 -2.65 -10.33 -11.26
N CYS A 41 -1.98 -9.46 -10.49
CA CYS A 41 -0.58 -9.64 -10.10
C CYS A 41 -0.41 -11.01 -9.43
N SER A 42 0.67 -11.72 -9.79
CA SER A 42 1.00 -13.01 -9.19
C SER A 42 1.43 -12.81 -7.73
N PHE A 43 1.31 -13.85 -6.90
CA PHE A 43 1.79 -13.77 -5.52
C PHE A 43 3.32 -13.56 -5.44
N GLU A 44 4.07 -14.05 -6.44
CA GLU A 44 5.52 -13.90 -6.52
C GLU A 44 5.94 -12.46 -6.83
N ASP A 45 5.15 -11.75 -7.65
CA ASP A 45 5.40 -10.35 -8.01
C ASP A 45 4.85 -9.36 -6.96
N LEU A 46 3.95 -9.82 -6.08
CA LEU A 46 3.25 -8.99 -5.12
C LEU A 46 4.19 -8.16 -4.23
N PRO A 47 5.31 -8.69 -3.69
CA PRO A 47 6.26 -7.88 -2.92
C PRO A 47 6.87 -6.73 -3.73
N ALA A 48 7.24 -6.98 -4.99
CA ALA A 48 7.85 -5.98 -5.85
C ALA A 48 6.86 -4.87 -6.24
N GLU A 49 5.62 -5.24 -6.60
CA GLU A 49 4.58 -4.26 -6.89
C GLU A 49 4.15 -3.47 -5.64
N THR A 50 4.18 -4.11 -4.47
CA THR A 50 3.92 -3.45 -3.19
C THR A 50 5.02 -2.43 -2.87
N ASP A 51 6.31 -2.78 -3.00
CA ASP A 51 7.43 -1.85 -2.80
C ASP A 51 7.31 -0.64 -3.73
N LYS A 52 7.00 -0.87 -5.01
CA LYS A 52 6.77 0.19 -5.99
C LYS A 52 5.62 1.10 -5.58
N ALA A 53 4.49 0.54 -5.14
CA ALA A 53 3.35 1.32 -4.67
C ALA A 53 3.69 2.16 -3.42
N VAL A 54 4.43 1.59 -2.47
CA VAL A 54 4.89 2.29 -1.26
C VAL A 54 5.83 3.44 -1.62
N ARG A 55 6.78 3.24 -2.55
CA ARG A 55 7.67 4.31 -3.02
C ARG A 55 6.91 5.43 -3.71
N ALA A 56 5.93 5.09 -4.54
CA ALA A 56 5.09 6.08 -5.21
C ALA A 56 4.31 6.91 -4.17
N LEU A 57 3.67 6.26 -3.19
CA LEU A 57 3.00 6.96 -2.09
C LEU A 57 3.95 7.84 -1.31
N SER A 58 5.15 7.36 -0.97
CA SER A 58 6.14 8.13 -0.24
C SER A 58 6.51 9.42 -0.99
N ALA A 59 6.69 9.35 -2.31
CA ALA A 59 6.98 10.51 -3.14
C ALA A 59 5.79 11.49 -3.19
N GLU A 60 4.57 10.97 -3.36
CA GLU A 60 3.35 11.78 -3.36
C GLU A 60 3.15 12.49 -2.01
N THR A 61 3.30 11.74 -0.91
CA THR A 61 3.13 12.26 0.46
C THR A 61 4.17 13.33 0.78
N ALA A 62 5.40 13.19 0.27
CA ALA A 62 6.45 14.20 0.45
C ALA A 62 6.13 15.52 -0.25
N ALA A 63 5.31 15.50 -1.32
CA ALA A 63 4.87 16.69 -2.05
C ALA A 63 3.50 17.20 -1.60
N LEU A 64 2.83 16.51 -0.66
CA LEU A 64 1.47 16.80 -0.26
C LEU A 64 1.40 18.10 0.57
N VAL A 65 0.49 18.99 0.19
CA VAL A 65 0.17 20.19 0.98
C VAL A 65 -1.03 19.89 1.87
N ILE A 66 -0.81 19.87 3.18
CA ILE A 66 -1.86 19.64 4.18
C ILE A 66 -2.63 20.95 4.39
N LYS A 67 -3.95 20.92 4.22
CA LYS A 67 -4.84 22.06 4.47
C LYS A 67 -5.84 21.71 5.59
N PRO A 68 -6.10 22.61 6.55
CA PRO A 68 -7.18 22.42 7.51
C PRO A 68 -8.54 22.50 6.79
N THR A 69 -9.53 21.76 7.32
CA THR A 69 -10.94 21.97 6.95
C THR A 69 -11.43 23.26 7.60
N GLU A 70 -12.12 24.11 6.82
CA GLU A 70 -12.79 25.33 7.29
C GLU A 70 -14.06 25.03 8.10
#